data_AF-A0A4Q9N3N4-F1
#
_entry.id   AF-A0A4Q9N3N4-F1
#
_cell.length_a   1.000
_cell.length_b   1.000
_cell.length_c   1.000
_cell.angle_alpha   90.00
_cell.angle_beta   90.00
_cell.angle_gamma   90.00
#
_symmetry.space_group_name_H-M   'P 1'
#
loop_
_entity.id
_entity.type
_entity.pdbx_description
1 polymer ?
#
loop_
_entity_poly.entity_id
_entity_poly.type
_entity_poly.pdbx_seq_one_letter_code
_entity_poly.pdbx_strand_id
1 'polypeptide(L)'
;MQLTTGLPLLLALGARVFINALLPSDPAHPPSTPDYLLNGLFQGVLIHNTLTQLPQAVVVVVAGVAAKLAIDWVRLSDVVQTACTVLGVALGVLLTDLLAQFVDGTPGIGLGAESVVGRAPVVAVAREPPPEPPKRIRLVSFGRDRTRAHRHRERERDRERDRDRERERERSHVVPDDDRHGRSSDIRPITPTLTYCSTAPSISLDSVPSSIDPEGKLTPQEREVAVLRARASLADSERRRFKEERKWAMSQGNVARASQLAWQVKRYTALMESFHREADAKVVEAARVAAAPQLAGTGSSSRRRSHSRQRKSSLTSHGGAGAGSVANGQPLVSVSIGASPRARKRSGGTATLKPAIFVQGRDISVGVK
;
A
#
# COMPACT_ATOMS: atom_id res chain seq x y z
N MET A 1 -18.27 2.14 17.69
CA MET A 1 -18.39 0.68 17.70
C MET A 1 -17.94 0.19 16.33
N GLN A 2 -16.87 -0.61 16.27
CA GLN A 2 -16.39 -1.16 15.00
C GLN A 2 -17.37 -2.26 14.59
N LEU A 3 -18.16 -2.02 13.54
CA LEU A 3 -19.04 -3.04 12.97
C LEU A 3 -18.15 -4.10 12.33
N THR A 4 -17.90 -5.19 13.05
CA THR A 4 -17.16 -6.34 12.53
C THR A 4 -17.97 -6.96 11.40
N THR A 5 -17.36 -7.16 10.24
CA THR A 5 -17.99 -7.76 9.04
C THR A 5 -18.56 -9.17 9.26
N GLY A 6 -18.19 -9.83 10.36
CA GLY A 6 -18.73 -11.13 10.75
C GLY A 6 -20.23 -11.13 11.04
N LEU A 7 -20.80 -10.05 11.58
CA LEU A 7 -22.21 -9.99 11.96
C LEU A 7 -23.16 -10.02 10.74
N PRO A 8 -22.96 -9.21 9.68
CA PRO A 8 -23.78 -9.31 8.47
C PRO A 8 -23.59 -10.64 7.72
N LEU A 9 -22.40 -11.25 7.75
CA LEU A 9 -22.17 -12.58 7.18
C LEU A 9 -22.94 -13.67 7.94
N LEU A 10 -22.92 -13.63 9.26
CA LEU A 10 -23.66 -14.55 10.11
C LEU A 10 -25.17 -14.39 9.91
N LEU A 11 -25.67 -13.16 9.82
CA LEU A 11 -27.08 -12.90 9.53
C LEU A 11 -27.49 -13.37 8.14
N ALA A 12 -26.68 -13.11 7.10
CA ALA A 12 -26.99 -13.54 5.74
C ALA A 12 -26.96 -15.07 5.60
N LEU A 13 -25.97 -15.73 6.21
CA LEU A 13 -25.83 -17.18 6.16
C LEU A 13 -26.88 -17.87 7.05
N GLY A 14 -27.14 -17.32 8.23
CA GLY A 14 -28.21 -17.76 9.12
C GLY A 14 -29.59 -17.61 8.51
N ALA A 15 -29.87 -16.48 7.84
CA ALA A 15 -31.12 -16.28 7.12
C ALA A 15 -31.28 -17.31 5.99
N ARG A 16 -30.22 -17.63 5.25
CA ARG A 16 -30.26 -18.65 4.19
C ARG A 16 -30.54 -20.05 4.76
N VAL A 17 -29.88 -20.43 5.85
CA VAL A 17 -30.13 -21.72 6.53
C VAL A 17 -31.55 -21.77 7.09
N PHE A 18 -32.03 -20.67 7.67
CA PHE A 18 -33.37 -20.56 8.21
C PHE A 18 -34.45 -20.67 7.13
N ILE A 19 -34.24 -20.02 5.98
CA ILE A 19 -35.14 -20.14 4.82
C ILE A 19 -35.16 -21.58 4.29
N ASN A 20 -34.00 -22.23 4.16
CA ASN A 20 -33.94 -23.64 3.76
C ASN A 20 -34.62 -24.58 4.77
N ALA A 21 -34.60 -24.24 6.06
CA ALA A 21 -35.28 -25.02 7.10
C ALA A 21 -36.80 -24.80 7.11
N LEU A 22 -37.27 -23.57 6.85
CA LEU A 22 -38.70 -23.23 6.83
C LEU A 22 -39.41 -23.59 5.52
N LEU A 23 -38.68 -23.64 4.41
CA LEU A 23 -39.19 -24.02 3.09
C LEU A 23 -38.48 -25.29 2.60
N PRO A 24 -38.75 -26.47 3.19
CA PRO A 24 -38.27 -27.72 2.63
C PRO A 24 -38.76 -27.81 1.18
N SER A 25 -37.83 -27.71 0.23
CA SER A 25 -38.19 -27.56 -1.18
C SER A 25 -38.84 -28.80 -1.77
N ASP A 26 -38.74 -29.96 -1.10
CA ASP A 26 -39.53 -31.15 -1.39
C ASP A 26 -39.48 -32.15 -0.21
N PRO A 27 -40.60 -32.54 0.42
CA PRO A 27 -40.61 -33.56 1.48
C PRO A 27 -40.24 -34.97 0.98
N ALA A 28 -40.24 -35.21 -0.34
CA ALA A 28 -39.93 -36.52 -0.91
C ALA A 28 -38.43 -36.75 -1.15
N HIS A 29 -37.59 -35.72 -1.05
CA HIS A 29 -36.16 -35.85 -1.33
C HIS A 29 -35.37 -36.14 -0.04
N PRO A 30 -34.57 -37.22 -0.01
CA PRO A 30 -33.67 -37.46 1.12
C PRO A 30 -32.71 -36.27 1.27
N PRO A 31 -32.35 -35.90 2.51
CA PRO A 31 -31.49 -34.76 2.79
C PRO A 31 -30.20 -34.87 1.99
N SER A 32 -29.87 -33.81 1.27
CA SER A 32 -28.76 -33.82 0.34
C SER A 32 -27.45 -33.56 1.10
N THR A 33 -26.34 -34.18 0.65
CA THR A 33 -25.00 -33.95 1.21
C THR A 33 -24.60 -32.47 1.41
N PRO A 34 -24.96 -31.50 0.52
CA PRO A 34 -24.63 -30.10 0.75
C PRO A 34 -25.36 -29.46 1.94
N ASP A 35 -26.53 -29.98 2.35
CA ASP A 35 -27.27 -29.44 3.50
C ASP A 35 -26.51 -29.66 4.81
N TYR A 36 -25.84 -30.81 4.92
CA TYR A 36 -24.97 -31.13 6.05
C TYR A 36 -23.71 -30.27 6.10
N LEU A 37 -23.12 -29.98 4.93
CA LEU A 37 -21.98 -29.07 4.82
C LEU A 37 -22.36 -27.64 5.19
N LEU A 38 -23.51 -27.15 4.73
CA LEU A 38 -24.01 -25.81 5.06
C LEU A 38 -24.32 -25.67 6.54
N ASN A 39 -24.94 -26.68 7.15
CA ASN A 39 -25.20 -26.71 8.59
C ASN A 39 -23.90 -26.72 9.40
N GLY A 40 -22.90 -27.52 8.99
CA GLY A 40 -21.59 -27.51 9.61
C GLY A 40 -20.90 -26.15 9.46
N LEU A 41 -20.93 -25.56 8.26
CA LEU A 41 -20.33 -24.26 7.97
C LEU A 41 -20.94 -23.16 8.84
N PHE A 42 -22.26 -23.14 8.99
CA PHE A 42 -22.94 -22.20 9.89
C PHE A 42 -22.50 -22.37 11.35
N GLN A 43 -22.39 -23.60 11.85
CA GLN A 43 -21.88 -23.89 13.20
C GLN A 43 -20.43 -23.41 13.37
N GLY A 44 -19.57 -23.60 12.36
CA GLY A 44 -18.19 -23.11 12.36
C GLY A 44 -18.11 -21.59 12.43
N VAL A 45 -18.92 -20.89 11.62
CA VAL A 45 -19.03 -19.42 11.65
C VAL A 45 -19.55 -18.93 13.01
N LEU A 46 -20.53 -19.63 13.60
CA LEU A 46 -21.09 -19.30 14.91
C LEU A 46 -20.05 -19.44 16.02
N ILE A 47 -19.26 -20.53 16.03
CA ILE A 47 -18.17 -20.74 17.00
C ILE A 47 -17.12 -19.64 16.86
N HIS A 48 -16.68 -19.32 15.64
CA HIS A 48 -15.70 -18.26 15.42
C HIS A 48 -16.22 -16.90 15.90
N ASN A 49 -17.47 -16.54 15.56
CA ASN A 49 -18.05 -15.27 15.96
C ASN A 49 -18.26 -15.14 17.47
N THR A 50 -18.64 -16.24 18.14
CA THR A 50 -18.76 -16.25 19.61
C THR A 50 -17.39 -16.16 20.27
N LEU A 51 -16.35 -16.75 19.67
CA LEU A 51 -14.97 -16.63 20.13
C LEU A 51 -14.47 -15.18 20.06
N THR A 52 -14.80 -14.45 19.00
CA THR A 52 -14.35 -13.06 18.84
C THR A 52 -15.19 -12.06 19.64
N GLN A 53 -16.51 -12.28 19.77
CA GLN A 53 -17.41 -11.31 20.42
C GLN A 53 -17.64 -11.58 21.92
N LEU A 54 -17.76 -12.84 22.33
CA LEU A 54 -18.21 -13.25 23.67
C LEU A 54 -17.43 -14.49 24.15
N PRO A 55 -16.15 -14.36 24.54
CA PRO A 55 -15.30 -15.50 24.90
C PRO A 55 -15.85 -16.35 26.05
N GLN A 56 -16.63 -15.74 26.95
CA GLN A 56 -17.29 -16.45 28.06
C GLN A 56 -18.39 -17.42 27.57
N ALA A 57 -19.06 -17.11 26.46
CA ALA A 57 -20.12 -17.95 25.91
C ALA A 57 -19.60 -19.10 25.02
N VAL A 58 -18.32 -19.05 24.62
CA VAL A 58 -17.70 -20.04 23.71
C VAL A 58 -17.81 -21.45 24.25
N VAL A 59 -17.54 -21.64 25.54
CA VAL A 59 -17.58 -22.97 26.16
C VAL A 59 -18.98 -23.58 26.03
N VAL A 60 -20.03 -22.78 26.25
CA VAL A 60 -21.42 -23.22 26.14
C VAL A 60 -21.77 -23.55 24.69
N VAL A 61 -21.34 -22.73 23.73
CA VAL A 61 -21.62 -22.91 22.31
C VAL A 61 -20.90 -24.14 21.75
N VAL A 62 -19.61 -24.29 22.05
CA VAL A 62 -18.80 -25.45 21.64
C VAL A 62 -19.34 -26.74 22.27
N ALA A 63 -19.71 -26.72 23.56
CA ALA A 63 -20.34 -27.85 24.21
C ALA A 63 -21.68 -28.22 23.56
N GLY A 64 -22.51 -27.22 23.20
CA GLY A 64 -23.77 -27.45 22.50
C GLY A 64 -23.59 -28.07 21.11
N VAL A 65 -22.62 -27.59 20.32
CA VAL A 65 -22.28 -28.16 19.01
C VAL A 65 -21.73 -29.58 19.14
N ALA A 66 -20.84 -29.82 20.11
CA ALA A 66 -20.29 -31.16 20.36
C ALA A 66 -21.36 -32.16 20.82
N ALA A 67 -22.25 -31.75 21.73
CA ALA A 67 -23.37 -32.56 22.19
C ALA A 67 -24.33 -32.88 21.03
N LYS A 68 -24.62 -31.91 20.16
CA LYS A 68 -25.41 -32.15 18.95
C LYS A 68 -24.75 -33.17 18.03
N LEU A 69 -23.46 -33.02 17.74
CA LEU A 69 -22.71 -33.98 16.91
C LEU A 69 -22.72 -35.39 17.50
N ALA A 70 -22.61 -35.52 18.82
CA ALA A 70 -22.71 -36.81 19.50
C ALA A 70 -24.11 -37.42 19.38
N ILE A 71 -25.17 -36.62 19.51
CA ILE A 71 -26.56 -37.08 19.32
C ILE A 71 -26.80 -37.51 17.88
N ASP A 72 -26.34 -36.72 16.91
CA ASP A 72 -26.48 -37.02 15.48
C ASP A 72 -25.73 -38.32 15.12
N TRP A 73 -24.50 -38.50 15.66
CA TRP A 73 -23.72 -39.73 15.51
C TRP A 73 -24.46 -40.96 16.05
N VAL A 74 -24.98 -40.86 17.28
CA VAL A 74 -25.68 -41.98 17.94
C VAL A 74 -27.01 -42.31 17.24
N ARG A 75 -27.73 -41.31 16.70
CA ARG A 75 -29.05 -41.52 16.09
C ARG A 75 -29.00 -41.99 14.65
N LEU A 76 -28.11 -41.43 13.84
CA LEU A 76 -28.10 -41.65 12.40
C LEU A 76 -27.12 -42.76 12.01
N SER A 77 -26.08 -43.01 12.82
CA SER A 77 -24.99 -43.96 12.52
C SER A 77 -24.34 -43.79 11.14
N ASP A 78 -24.65 -42.70 10.44
CA ASP A 78 -24.11 -42.39 9.13
C ASP A 78 -22.81 -41.61 9.30
N VAL A 79 -21.72 -42.33 9.06
CA VAL A 79 -20.35 -41.81 9.14
C VAL A 79 -20.13 -40.71 8.12
N VAL A 80 -20.75 -40.80 6.94
CA VAL A 80 -20.58 -39.84 5.85
C VAL A 80 -21.24 -38.51 6.21
N GLN A 81 -22.45 -38.57 6.75
CA GLN A 81 -23.16 -37.38 7.21
C GLN A 81 -22.36 -36.65 8.29
N THR A 82 -21.84 -37.38 9.27
CA THR A 82 -21.06 -36.78 10.37
C THR A 82 -19.72 -36.24 9.89
N ALA A 83 -19.05 -36.92 8.96
CA ALA A 83 -17.82 -36.41 8.36
C ALA A 83 -18.07 -35.10 7.59
N CYS A 84 -19.18 -35.01 6.85
CA CYS A 84 -19.57 -33.79 6.14
C CYS A 84 -19.87 -32.63 7.09
N THR A 85 -20.58 -32.86 8.21
CA THR A 85 -20.85 -31.79 9.18
C THR A 85 -19.56 -31.30 9.84
N VAL A 86 -18.68 -32.20 10.26
CA VAL A 86 -17.38 -31.85 10.86
C VAL A 86 -16.49 -31.09 9.88
N LEU A 87 -16.43 -31.53 8.61
CA LEU A 87 -15.72 -30.82 7.55
C LEU A 87 -16.29 -29.42 7.34
N GLY A 88 -17.62 -29.28 7.33
CA GLY A 88 -18.31 -28.00 7.26
C GLY A 88 -17.92 -27.07 8.41
N VAL A 89 -17.90 -27.56 9.65
CA VAL A 89 -17.49 -26.79 10.83
C VAL A 89 -16.06 -26.29 10.68
N ALA A 90 -15.12 -27.16 10.31
CA ALA A 90 -13.72 -26.79 10.11
C ALA A 90 -13.57 -25.73 9.00
N LEU A 91 -14.27 -25.91 7.88
CA LEU A 91 -14.26 -24.98 6.75
C LEU A 91 -14.88 -23.63 7.12
N GLY A 92 -15.95 -23.61 7.92
CA GLY A 92 -16.57 -22.40 8.44
C GLY A 92 -15.62 -21.59 9.33
N VAL A 93 -14.88 -22.25 10.22
CA VAL A 93 -13.87 -21.59 11.06
C VAL A 93 -12.72 -21.03 10.21
N LEU A 94 -12.16 -21.83 9.30
CA LEU A 94 -11.06 -21.39 8.43
C LEU A 94 -11.47 -20.24 7.50
N LEU A 95 -12.64 -20.32 6.89
CA LEU A 95 -13.13 -19.27 6.01
C LEU A 95 -13.37 -17.97 6.78
N THR A 96 -13.88 -18.06 8.01
CA THR A 96 -14.10 -16.87 8.84
C THR A 96 -12.78 -16.26 9.29
N ASP A 97 -11.77 -17.06 9.61
CA ASP A 97 -10.42 -16.58 9.94
C ASP A 97 -9.74 -15.94 8.71
N LEU A 98 -9.81 -16.56 7.53
CA LEU A 98 -9.31 -15.96 6.29
C LEU A 98 -10.03 -14.66 5.93
N LEU A 99 -11.34 -14.60 6.14
CA LEU A 99 -12.12 -13.38 5.94
C LEU A 99 -11.78 -12.30 6.97
N ALA A 100 -11.57 -12.68 8.23
CA ALA A 100 -11.10 -11.76 9.26
C ALA A 100 -9.71 -11.23 8.89
N GLN A 101 -8.78 -12.08 8.47
CA GLN A 101 -7.47 -11.68 7.98
C GLN A 101 -7.54 -10.85 6.70
N PHE A 102 -8.50 -11.09 5.82
CA PHE A 102 -8.66 -10.26 4.62
C PHE A 102 -9.27 -8.89 4.96
N VAL A 103 -10.28 -8.85 5.82
CA VAL A 103 -10.94 -7.60 6.21
C VAL A 103 -10.05 -6.76 7.11
N ASP A 104 -9.46 -7.38 8.13
CA ASP A 104 -8.62 -6.71 9.12
C ASP A 104 -7.17 -6.55 8.62
N GLY A 105 -6.68 -7.50 7.83
CA GLY A 105 -5.32 -7.52 7.28
C GLY A 105 -5.14 -6.82 5.93
N THR A 106 -6.19 -6.26 5.33
CA THR A 106 -6.02 -5.39 4.16
C THR A 106 -6.07 -3.91 4.56
N PRO A 107 -4.89 -3.33 4.79
CA PRO A 107 -4.48 -2.29 3.85
C PRO A 107 -3.11 -2.56 3.24
N GLY A 108 -2.77 -3.81 2.97
CA GLY A 108 -1.59 -4.15 2.20
C GLY A 108 -1.31 -5.64 2.25
N ILE A 109 -1.56 -6.34 1.16
CA ILE A 109 -0.95 -7.63 0.84
C ILE A 109 0.56 -7.38 0.78
N GLY A 110 1.19 -7.37 1.94
CA GLY A 110 2.62 -7.32 2.16
C GLY A 110 2.96 -8.59 2.91
N LEU A 111 3.40 -9.61 2.15
CA LEU A 111 4.08 -10.82 2.61
C LEU A 111 5.43 -10.52 3.32
N GLY A 112 5.48 -9.48 4.17
CA GLY A 112 6.73 -8.96 4.71
C GLY A 112 6.60 -8.02 5.90
N ALA A 113 5.53 -8.12 6.69
CA ALA A 113 5.55 -7.55 8.04
C ALA A 113 5.84 -8.68 9.03
N GLU A 114 7.10 -8.70 9.48
CA GLU A 114 7.58 -9.49 10.60
C GLU A 114 6.54 -9.60 11.71
N SER A 115 6.39 -10.83 12.17
CA SER A 115 5.78 -11.21 13.42
C SER A 115 6.32 -10.36 14.58
N VAL A 116 5.65 -9.26 14.91
CA VAL A 116 5.61 -8.78 16.29
C VAL A 116 4.48 -9.55 16.98
N VAL A 117 4.70 -10.86 17.07
CA VAL A 117 4.13 -11.72 18.11
C VAL A 117 4.65 -11.15 19.42
N GLY A 118 3.75 -10.56 20.20
CA GLY A 118 4.14 -9.91 21.46
C GLY A 118 3.08 -9.05 22.13
N ARG A 119 1.83 -9.03 21.66
CA ARG A 119 0.73 -8.54 22.49
C ARG A 119 0.06 -9.74 23.16
N ALA A 120 0.62 -10.12 24.31
CA ALA A 120 0.00 -11.08 25.21
C ALA A 120 -1.45 -10.67 25.50
N PRO A 121 -2.39 -11.63 25.59
CA PRO A 121 -3.76 -11.35 25.99
C PRO A 121 -3.70 -10.69 27.36
N VAL A 122 -4.22 -9.46 27.45
CA VAL A 122 -4.48 -8.81 28.73
C VAL A 122 -5.62 -9.59 29.35
N VAL A 123 -5.27 -10.61 30.14
CA VAL A 123 -6.15 -11.16 31.16
C VAL A 123 -6.53 -9.97 32.04
N ALA A 124 -7.82 -9.61 32.02
CA ALA A 124 -8.38 -8.66 32.95
C ALA A 124 -8.32 -9.29 34.35
N VAL A 125 -7.17 -9.15 35.00
CA VAL A 125 -7.00 -9.46 36.41
C VAL A 125 -7.85 -8.46 37.18
N ALA A 126 -8.80 -8.98 37.95
CA ALA A 126 -9.63 -8.23 38.86
C ALA A 126 -8.76 -7.34 39.75
N ARG A 127 -9.21 -6.10 39.90
CA ARG A 127 -8.53 -5.02 40.62
C ARG A 127 -8.51 -5.32 42.12
N GLU A 128 -7.51 -6.06 42.58
CA GLU A 128 -7.09 -6.05 43.99
C GLU A 128 -6.18 -4.84 44.25
N PRO A 129 -6.29 -4.17 45.43
CA PRO A 129 -5.46 -3.03 45.78
C PRO A 129 -3.98 -3.43 45.94
N PRO A 130 -3.04 -2.54 45.55
CA PRO A 130 -1.64 -2.89 45.35
C PRO A 130 -0.91 -3.19 46.68
N PRO A 131 -0.33 -4.38 46.87
CA PRO A 131 0.66 -4.61 47.92
C PRO A 131 2.01 -4.00 47.52
N GLU A 132 2.67 -3.40 48.52
CA GLU A 132 3.93 -2.67 48.39
C GLU A 132 5.04 -3.48 47.68
N PRO A 133 5.84 -2.87 46.80
CA PRO A 133 6.81 -3.59 45.99
C PRO A 133 7.99 -4.11 46.85
N PRO A 134 8.23 -5.43 46.90
CA PRO A 134 9.43 -5.97 47.53
C PRO A 134 10.67 -5.67 46.67
N LYS A 135 11.68 -5.09 47.32
CA LYS A 135 13.05 -4.89 46.81
C LYS A 135 13.63 -6.21 46.29
N ARG A 136 13.65 -6.42 44.97
CA ARG A 136 14.43 -7.51 44.33
C ARG A 136 15.44 -6.95 43.33
N ILE A 137 16.68 -6.95 43.81
CA ILE A 137 17.92 -7.40 43.16
C ILE A 137 18.00 -7.13 41.65
N ARG A 138 18.81 -6.11 41.33
CA ARG A 138 19.34 -5.77 40.00
C ARG A 138 19.95 -7.01 39.34
N LEU A 139 19.26 -7.55 38.35
CA LEU A 139 19.87 -8.41 37.35
C LEU A 139 20.79 -7.54 36.48
N VAL A 140 22.06 -7.92 36.39
CA VAL A 140 23.09 -7.26 35.61
C VAL A 140 22.67 -7.27 34.14
N SER A 141 22.26 -6.11 33.62
CA SER A 141 22.05 -5.92 32.18
C SER A 141 23.42 -5.84 31.50
N PHE A 142 23.74 -6.85 30.68
CA PHE A 142 24.89 -6.80 29.79
C PHE A 142 24.77 -5.59 28.84
N GLY A 143 25.90 -4.91 28.66
CA GLY A 143 26.00 -3.58 28.07
C GLY A 143 25.37 -3.45 26.69
N ARG A 144 24.31 -2.63 26.62
CA ARG A 144 23.75 -2.12 25.38
C ARG A 144 24.65 -0.99 24.87
N ASP A 145 25.19 -1.17 23.67
CA ASP A 145 26.11 -0.26 22.96
C ASP A 145 25.79 1.23 23.14
N ARG A 146 26.66 1.93 23.86
CA ARG A 146 26.61 3.40 24.09
C ARG A 146 26.89 4.23 22.82
N THR A 147 27.29 3.60 21.72
CA THR A 147 27.62 4.29 20.47
C THR A 147 26.38 4.72 19.67
N ARG A 148 25.22 4.09 19.88
CA ARG A 148 23.98 4.44 19.16
C ARG A 148 23.27 5.67 19.71
N ALA A 149 23.42 5.95 21.01
CA ALA A 149 22.82 7.12 21.65
C ALA A 149 23.48 8.44 21.21
N HIS A 150 24.78 8.43 20.92
CA HIS A 150 25.50 9.64 20.53
C HIS A 150 25.08 10.17 19.15
N ARG A 151 24.83 9.27 18.19
CA ARG A 151 24.35 9.65 16.85
C ARG A 151 22.96 10.25 16.82
N HIS A 152 22.09 9.91 17.78
CA HIS A 152 20.77 10.53 17.86
C HIS A 152 20.87 11.98 18.35
N ARG A 153 21.77 12.24 19.30
CA ARG A 153 21.97 13.57 19.91
C ARG A 153 22.61 14.57 18.94
N GLU A 154 23.51 14.12 18.06
CA GLU A 154 24.06 14.96 16.97
C GLU A 154 22.99 15.38 15.97
N ARG A 155 22.12 14.44 15.55
CA ARG A 155 21.00 14.76 14.63
C ARG A 155 19.97 15.71 15.23
N GLU A 156 19.83 15.76 16.55
CA GLU A 156 18.98 16.76 17.20
C GLU A 156 19.63 18.14 17.22
N ARG A 157 20.93 18.23 17.51
CA ARG A 157 21.67 19.51 17.47
C ARG A 157 21.70 20.14 16.08
N ASP A 158 21.83 19.34 15.02
CA ASP A 158 21.81 19.88 13.65
C ASP A 158 20.44 20.45 13.28
N ARG A 159 19.35 19.78 13.68
CA ARG A 159 17.98 20.28 13.48
C ARG A 159 17.70 21.55 14.28
N GLU A 160 18.30 21.70 15.45
CA GLU A 160 18.16 22.89 16.29
C GLU A 160 18.90 24.08 15.65
N ARG A 161 20.11 23.87 15.11
CA ARG A 161 20.83 24.90 14.34
C ARG A 161 20.09 25.38 13.12
N ASP A 162 19.42 24.49 12.38
CA ASP A 162 18.66 24.91 11.19
C ASP A 162 17.41 25.72 11.56
N ARG A 163 16.74 25.40 12.68
CA ARG A 163 15.63 26.21 13.19
C ARG A 163 16.07 27.61 13.62
N ASP A 164 17.24 27.73 14.23
CA ASP A 164 17.74 29.05 14.64
C ASP A 164 18.12 29.92 13.43
N ARG A 165 18.69 29.33 12.36
CA ARG A 165 18.92 30.05 11.10
C ARG A 165 17.62 30.51 10.43
N GLU A 166 16.56 29.73 10.53
CA GLU A 166 15.26 30.09 9.96
C GLU A 166 14.63 31.27 10.71
N ARG A 167 14.72 31.29 12.05
CA ARG A 167 14.30 32.42 12.88
C ARG A 167 15.12 33.69 12.61
N GLU A 168 16.40 33.54 12.33
CA GLU A 168 17.28 34.68 11.99
C GLU A 168 16.90 35.29 10.64
N ARG A 169 16.52 34.46 9.66
CA ARG A 169 15.97 34.92 8.38
C ARG A 169 14.64 35.64 8.54
N GLU A 170 13.73 35.12 9.37
CA GLU A 170 12.47 35.80 9.69
C GLU A 170 12.69 37.16 10.34
N ARG A 171 13.66 37.28 11.26
CA ARG A 171 14.01 38.59 11.86
C ARG A 171 14.61 39.57 10.87
N SER A 172 15.41 39.09 9.91
CA SER A 172 16.01 39.95 8.89
C SER A 172 15.01 40.44 7.83
N HIS A 173 13.83 39.83 7.72
CA HIS A 173 12.80 40.20 6.74
C HIS A 173 11.74 41.18 7.30
N VAL A 174 11.98 41.77 8.47
CA VAL A 174 11.20 42.94 8.93
C VAL A 174 11.84 44.19 8.32
N VAL A 175 11.55 44.43 7.05
CA VAL A 175 11.81 45.72 6.39
C VAL A 175 10.83 46.73 6.99
N PRO A 176 11.28 47.93 7.44
CA PRO A 176 10.38 48.98 7.87
C PRO A 176 9.56 49.43 6.66
N ASP A 177 8.25 49.20 6.73
CA ASP A 177 7.28 49.65 5.74
C ASP A 177 7.18 51.17 5.83
N ASP A 178 7.82 51.85 4.87
CA ASP A 178 7.82 53.30 4.77
C ASP A 178 6.54 53.73 4.04
N ASP A 179 5.81 54.63 4.69
CA ASP A 179 4.54 55.22 4.30
C ASP A 179 4.45 55.56 2.80
N ARG A 180 3.46 54.99 2.08
CA ARG A 180 2.86 55.67 0.92
C ARG A 180 1.49 55.14 0.49
N HIS A 181 0.50 55.92 0.92
CA HIS A 181 -0.67 56.36 0.16
C HIS A 181 -1.82 55.37 -0.06
N GLY A 182 -2.93 55.72 0.60
CA GLY A 182 -4.23 55.15 0.34
C GLY A 182 -4.79 55.53 -1.03
N ARG A 183 -5.66 54.64 -1.52
CA ARG A 183 -6.77 55.02 -2.38
C ARG A 183 -7.85 53.94 -2.36
N SER A 184 -9.04 54.41 -2.02
CA SER A 184 -10.34 53.96 -2.51
C SER A 184 -10.81 52.57 -2.09
N SER A 185 -11.54 52.56 -0.98
CA SER A 185 -12.58 51.60 -0.64
C SER A 185 -13.68 51.58 -1.71
N ASP A 186 -13.66 50.59 -2.59
CA ASP A 186 -14.85 50.16 -3.35
C ASP A 186 -15.38 48.87 -2.74
N ILE A 187 -16.39 49.03 -1.89
CA ILE A 187 -17.16 47.97 -1.26
C ILE A 187 -18.06 47.36 -2.35
N ARG A 188 -17.64 46.22 -2.91
CA ARG A 188 -18.55 45.36 -3.67
C ARG A 188 -19.18 44.33 -2.72
N PRO A 189 -20.50 44.10 -2.81
CA PRO A 189 -21.19 43.13 -1.99
C PRO A 189 -20.67 41.72 -2.28
N ILE A 190 -20.32 41.03 -1.18
CA ILE A 190 -19.84 39.65 -1.13
C ILE A 190 -21.00 38.76 -1.59
N THR A 191 -21.06 38.44 -2.88
CA THR A 191 -21.73 37.23 -3.32
C THR A 191 -20.90 36.05 -2.80
N PRO A 192 -21.49 35.12 -2.03
CA PRO A 192 -20.80 33.90 -1.63
C PRO A 192 -20.54 33.11 -2.90
N THR A 193 -19.38 33.34 -3.49
CA THR A 193 -18.90 32.52 -4.59
C THR A 193 -18.73 31.15 -3.96
N LEU A 194 -19.62 30.23 -4.34
CA LEU A 194 -19.51 28.80 -4.12
C LEU A 194 -18.15 28.39 -4.70
N THR A 195 -17.09 28.56 -3.92
CA THR A 195 -15.79 27.95 -4.15
C THR A 195 -16.04 26.49 -3.90
N TYR A 196 -16.58 25.83 -4.91
CA TYR A 196 -16.49 24.39 -5.05
C TYR A 196 -15.02 24.10 -4.77
N CYS A 197 -14.77 23.48 -3.63
CA CYS A 197 -13.48 22.92 -3.29
C CYS A 197 -13.17 21.97 -4.44
N SER A 198 -12.43 22.49 -5.42
CA SER A 198 -12.02 21.72 -6.57
C SER A 198 -11.09 20.68 -6.00
N THR A 199 -11.65 19.49 -5.79
CA THR A 199 -10.91 18.26 -5.49
C THR A 199 -10.16 17.80 -6.74
N ALA A 200 -10.20 18.56 -7.84
CA ALA A 200 -9.27 18.42 -8.93
C ALA A 200 -7.87 18.78 -8.40
N PRO A 201 -6.88 17.87 -8.52
CA PRO A 201 -5.52 18.16 -8.11
C PRO A 201 -5.02 19.37 -8.91
N SER A 202 -4.90 20.52 -8.25
CA SER A 202 -4.51 21.81 -8.86
C SER A 202 -3.10 21.82 -9.44
N ILE A 203 -2.32 20.77 -9.19
CA ILE A 203 -1.07 20.48 -9.87
C ILE A 203 -1.37 19.49 -11.01
N SER A 204 -1.63 20.05 -12.19
CA SER A 204 -1.70 19.27 -13.42
C SER A 204 -0.31 18.68 -13.68
N LEU A 205 -0.20 17.35 -13.70
CA LEU A 205 1.05 16.59 -13.93
C LEU A 205 1.73 16.89 -15.28
N ASP A 206 1.04 17.63 -16.16
CA ASP A 206 1.53 18.09 -17.45
C ASP A 206 2.20 19.46 -17.43
N SER A 207 2.26 20.14 -16.27
CA SER A 207 2.90 21.46 -16.14
C SER A 207 4.43 21.42 -15.92
N VAL A 208 5.04 20.23 -15.91
CA VAL A 208 6.47 20.03 -15.63
C VAL A 208 7.46 20.13 -16.83
N PRO A 209 7.09 20.37 -18.11
CA PRO A 209 8.05 20.08 -19.19
C PRO A 209 9.13 21.13 -19.47
N SER A 210 9.07 22.37 -18.95
CA SER A 210 9.98 23.44 -19.41
C SER A 210 11.13 23.83 -18.49
N SER A 211 11.13 23.47 -17.19
CA SER A 211 12.14 23.96 -16.23
C SER A 211 13.31 23.01 -15.99
N ILE A 212 13.22 21.75 -16.44
CA ILE A 212 14.19 20.70 -16.08
C ILE A 212 15.49 20.79 -16.87
N ASP A 213 15.48 21.38 -18.06
CA ASP A 213 16.68 21.57 -18.88
C ASP A 213 16.64 22.90 -19.63
N PRO A 214 16.83 24.04 -18.92
CA PRO A 214 16.78 25.36 -19.55
C PRO A 214 17.92 25.57 -20.56
N GLU A 215 19.04 24.85 -20.40
CA GLU A 215 20.23 25.00 -21.24
C GLU A 215 20.31 23.96 -22.37
N GLY A 216 19.38 23.01 -22.44
CA GLY A 216 19.35 21.96 -23.46
C GLY A 216 20.55 21.00 -23.40
N LYS A 217 21.22 20.88 -22.25
CA LYS A 217 22.44 20.08 -22.09
C LYS A 217 22.16 18.58 -21.96
N LEU A 218 20.94 18.21 -21.56
CA LEU A 218 20.58 16.82 -21.32
C LEU A 218 20.15 16.15 -22.64
N THR A 219 20.63 14.93 -22.83
CA THR A 219 20.15 14.09 -23.93
C THR A 219 18.63 13.89 -23.81
N PRO A 220 17.90 13.67 -24.91
CA PRO A 220 16.45 13.47 -24.84
C PRO A 220 16.02 12.38 -23.85
N GLN A 221 16.79 11.30 -23.74
CA GLN A 221 16.54 10.21 -22.79
C GLN A 221 16.78 10.63 -21.33
N GLU A 222 17.83 11.40 -21.06
CA GLU A 222 18.08 11.95 -19.72
C GLU A 222 17.00 12.95 -19.31
N ARG A 223 16.46 13.73 -20.26
CA ARG A 223 15.31 14.62 -20.01
C ARG A 223 14.07 13.84 -19.58
N GLU A 224 13.75 12.74 -20.26
CA GLU A 224 12.63 11.86 -19.87
C GLU A 224 12.82 11.31 -18.45
N VAL A 225 14.02 10.81 -18.13
CA VAL A 225 14.35 10.31 -16.78
C VAL A 225 14.20 11.42 -15.74
N ALA A 226 14.68 12.62 -16.04
CA ALA A 226 14.58 13.76 -15.14
C ALA A 226 13.12 14.19 -14.91
N VAL A 227 12.28 14.18 -15.95
CA VAL A 227 10.83 14.42 -15.84
C VAL A 227 10.15 13.38 -14.96
N LEU A 228 10.45 12.09 -15.15
CA LEU A 228 9.88 11.02 -14.32
C LEU A 228 10.29 11.14 -12.86
N ARG A 229 11.55 11.48 -12.58
CA ARG A 229 12.04 11.72 -11.21
C ARG A 229 11.40 12.96 -10.57
N ALA A 230 11.18 14.02 -11.34
CA ALA A 230 10.46 15.20 -10.88
C ALA A 230 9.01 14.86 -10.53
N ARG A 231 8.33 14.08 -11.39
CA ARG A 231 6.96 13.58 -11.13
C ARG A 231 6.89 12.67 -9.89
N ALA A 232 7.87 11.80 -9.69
CA ALA A 232 7.98 10.99 -8.47
C ALA A 232 8.13 11.87 -7.22
N SER A 233 8.98 12.91 -7.29
CA SER A 233 9.19 13.86 -6.20
C SER A 233 7.91 14.63 -5.85
N LEU A 234 7.16 15.03 -6.88
CA LEU A 234 5.87 15.69 -6.73
C LEU A 234 4.82 14.78 -6.08
N ALA A 235 4.79 13.50 -6.47
CA ALA A 235 3.92 12.52 -5.84
C ALA A 235 4.26 12.31 -4.35
N ASP A 236 5.55 12.34 -3.98
CA ASP A 236 5.94 12.25 -2.57
C ASP A 236 5.58 13.51 -1.76
N SER A 237 5.68 14.71 -2.35
CA SER A 237 5.23 15.93 -1.66
C SER A 237 3.73 15.90 -1.35
N GLU A 238 2.90 15.48 -2.31
CA GLU A 238 1.46 15.30 -2.10
C GLU A 238 1.17 14.23 -1.04
N ARG A 239 1.89 13.10 -1.10
CA ARG A 239 1.79 12.04 -0.09
C ARG A 239 2.10 12.56 1.32
N ARG A 240 3.12 13.41 1.50
CA ARG A 240 3.45 14.00 2.81
C ARG A 240 2.38 14.94 3.30
N ARG A 241 1.88 15.83 2.42
CA ARG A 241 0.76 16.72 2.71
C ARG A 241 -0.47 15.94 3.19
N PHE A 242 -0.89 14.90 2.46
CA PHE A 242 -2.04 14.10 2.88
C PHE A 242 -1.82 13.33 4.19
N LYS A 243 -0.58 12.96 4.52
CA LYS A 243 -0.26 12.37 5.84
C LYS A 243 -0.46 13.38 6.97
N GLU A 244 -0.10 14.63 6.76
CA GLU A 244 -0.27 15.70 7.75
C GLU A 244 -1.75 16.08 7.90
N GLU A 245 -2.47 16.27 6.78
CA GLU A 245 -3.91 16.51 6.79
C GLU A 245 -4.67 15.35 7.47
N ARG A 246 -4.22 14.11 7.28
CA ARG A 246 -4.81 12.94 7.96
C ARG A 246 -4.62 13.03 9.48
N LYS A 247 -3.43 13.39 9.95
CA LYS A 247 -3.17 13.57 11.40
C LYS A 247 -4.06 14.67 11.96
N TRP A 248 -4.20 15.77 11.21
CA TRP A 248 -5.08 16.87 11.60
C TRP A 248 -6.55 16.43 11.70
N ALA A 249 -7.07 15.70 10.69
CA ALA A 249 -8.42 15.14 10.74
C ALA A 249 -8.63 14.18 11.93
N MET A 250 -7.62 13.35 12.25
CA MET A 250 -7.68 12.48 13.43
C MET A 250 -7.69 13.28 14.74
N SER A 251 -6.92 14.38 14.83
CA SER A 251 -6.92 15.25 16.01
C SER A 251 -8.27 15.95 16.23
N GLN A 252 -9.04 16.17 15.16
CA GLN A 252 -10.40 16.70 15.21
C GLN A 252 -11.48 15.62 15.47
N GLY A 253 -11.09 14.35 15.63
CA GLY A 253 -12.04 13.24 15.78
C GLY A 253 -12.79 12.87 14.49
N ASN A 254 -12.44 13.45 13.34
CA ASN A 254 -13.09 13.15 12.07
C ASN A 254 -12.49 11.91 11.39
N VAL A 255 -12.92 10.73 11.85
CA VAL A 255 -12.42 9.43 11.37
C VAL A 255 -12.74 9.19 9.89
N ALA A 256 -13.91 9.64 9.41
CA ALA A 256 -14.32 9.47 8.02
C ALA A 256 -13.35 10.21 7.07
N ARG A 257 -13.06 11.48 7.34
CA ARG A 257 -12.08 12.26 6.56
C ARG A 257 -10.68 11.67 6.66
N ALA A 258 -10.26 11.23 7.85
CA ALA A 258 -8.97 10.58 8.02
C ALA A 258 -8.85 9.30 7.16
N SER A 259 -9.93 8.54 7.01
CA SER A 259 -9.95 7.34 6.16
C SER A 259 -9.82 7.66 4.67
N GLN A 260 -10.49 8.72 4.20
CA GLN A 260 -10.37 9.22 2.83
C GLN A 260 -8.94 9.68 2.53
N LEU A 261 -8.35 10.47 3.44
CA LEU A 261 -6.96 10.93 3.30
C LEU A 261 -5.97 9.76 3.34
N ALA A 262 -6.24 8.70 4.12
CA ALA A 262 -5.43 7.49 4.10
C ALA A 262 -5.43 6.80 2.73
N TRP A 263 -6.57 6.79 2.03
CA TRP A 263 -6.65 6.27 0.66
C TRP A 263 -5.81 7.11 -0.31
N GLN A 264 -5.87 8.45 -0.20
CA GLN A 264 -5.01 9.34 -1.01
C GLN A 264 -3.52 9.08 -0.77
N VAL A 265 -3.09 8.95 0.48
CA VAL A 265 -1.68 8.62 0.81
C VAL A 265 -1.24 7.33 0.11
N LYS A 266 -2.08 6.30 0.09
CA LYS A 266 -1.77 5.04 -0.61
C LYS A 266 -1.67 5.25 -2.11
N ARG A 267 -2.64 5.94 -2.71
CA ARG A 267 -2.66 6.25 -4.15
C ARG A 267 -1.38 6.97 -4.58
N TYR A 268 -0.99 8.04 -3.89
CA TYR A 268 0.23 8.79 -4.21
C TYR A 268 1.52 8.01 -3.92
N THR A 269 1.50 7.10 -2.94
CA THR A 269 2.63 6.18 -2.70
C THR A 269 2.83 5.25 -3.91
N ALA A 270 1.74 4.63 -4.40
CA ALA A 270 1.81 3.76 -5.57
C ALA A 270 2.25 4.52 -6.83
N LEU A 271 1.77 5.74 -7.01
CA LEU A 271 2.10 6.62 -8.15
C LEU A 271 3.57 7.09 -8.11
N MET A 272 4.10 7.41 -6.93
CA MET A 272 5.52 7.67 -6.72
C MET A 272 6.38 6.45 -7.08
N GLU A 273 6.00 5.26 -6.60
CA GLU A 273 6.71 4.01 -6.89
C GLU A 273 6.69 3.64 -8.37
N SER A 274 5.57 3.85 -9.07
CA SER A 274 5.48 3.59 -10.51
C SER A 274 6.43 4.50 -11.30
N PHE A 275 6.50 5.79 -10.96
CA PHE A 275 7.42 6.71 -11.63
C PHE A 275 8.89 6.41 -11.35
N HIS A 276 9.24 5.94 -10.14
CA HIS A 276 10.59 5.47 -9.87
C HIS A 276 10.96 4.26 -10.73
N ARG A 277 10.07 3.26 -10.81
CA ARG A 277 10.29 2.06 -11.65
C ARG A 277 10.42 2.43 -13.13
N GLU A 278 9.59 3.34 -13.62
CA GLU A 278 9.63 3.81 -15.00
C GLU A 278 10.92 4.60 -15.29
N ALA A 279 11.33 5.48 -14.37
CA ALA A 279 12.59 6.22 -14.50
C ALA A 279 13.80 5.26 -14.53
N ASP A 280 13.81 4.25 -13.67
CA ASP A 280 14.89 3.26 -13.63
C ASP A 280 14.92 2.40 -14.89
N ALA A 281 13.75 2.01 -15.42
CA ALA A 281 13.66 1.30 -16.70
C ALA A 281 14.22 2.14 -17.86
N LYS A 282 13.91 3.45 -17.88
CA LYS A 282 14.42 4.39 -18.88
C LYS A 282 15.93 4.62 -18.77
N VAL A 283 16.49 4.64 -17.56
CA VAL A 283 17.95 4.70 -17.35
C VAL A 283 18.62 3.44 -17.93
N VAL A 284 18.04 2.25 -17.71
CA VAL A 284 18.58 1.00 -18.27
C VAL A 284 18.49 0.98 -19.81
N GLU A 285 17.39 1.49 -20.38
CA GLU A 285 17.24 1.64 -21.83
C GLU A 285 18.29 2.59 -22.40
N ALA A 286 18.49 3.76 -21.79
CA ALA A 286 19.50 4.73 -22.20
C ALA A 286 20.92 4.15 -22.12
N ALA A 287 21.23 3.43 -21.04
CA ALA A 287 22.50 2.74 -20.90
C ALA A 287 22.70 1.65 -21.97
N ARG A 288 21.64 0.91 -22.34
CA ARG A 288 21.70 -0.08 -23.42
C ARG A 288 21.95 0.58 -24.78
N VAL A 289 21.30 1.71 -25.08
CA VAL A 289 21.52 2.46 -26.32
C VAL A 289 22.94 3.02 -26.39
N ALA A 290 23.47 3.53 -25.27
CA ALA A 290 24.84 4.02 -25.19
C ALA A 290 25.90 2.91 -25.30
N ALA A 291 25.61 1.72 -24.77
CA ALA A 291 26.50 0.56 -24.80
C ALA A 291 26.41 -0.26 -26.11
N ALA A 292 25.35 -0.07 -26.91
CA ALA A 292 25.26 -0.70 -28.22
C ALA A 292 26.49 -0.24 -29.02
N PRO A 293 27.40 -1.15 -29.39
CA PRO A 293 28.55 -0.77 -30.18
C PRO A 293 27.99 -0.09 -31.42
N GLN A 294 28.38 1.17 -31.63
CA GLN A 294 28.26 1.79 -32.93
C GLN A 294 29.09 0.91 -33.85
N LEU A 295 28.47 -0.15 -34.38
CA LEU A 295 29.06 -1.06 -35.34
C LEU A 295 29.49 -0.13 -36.46
N ALA A 296 30.80 0.13 -36.43
CA ALA A 296 31.48 1.07 -37.27
C ALA A 296 30.95 0.87 -38.68
N GLY A 297 30.57 1.96 -39.32
CA GLY A 297 30.09 1.94 -40.69
C GLY A 297 30.96 1.01 -41.54
N THR A 298 30.39 -0.13 -41.92
CA THR A 298 30.66 -0.68 -43.24
C THR A 298 30.21 0.41 -44.18
N GLY A 299 31.17 1.19 -44.67
CA GLY A 299 30.93 2.32 -45.55
C GLY A 299 30.08 1.88 -46.73
N SER A 300 28.81 2.27 -46.77
CA SER A 300 28.10 2.34 -48.03
C SER A 300 28.57 3.62 -48.71
N SER A 301 29.66 3.46 -49.46
CA SER A 301 29.93 4.23 -50.66
C SER A 301 28.63 4.70 -51.30
N SER A 302 28.49 6.01 -51.41
CA SER A 302 27.53 6.69 -52.26
C SER A 302 27.38 5.98 -53.60
N ARG A 303 26.26 5.27 -53.80
CA ARG A 303 25.70 5.05 -55.13
C ARG A 303 24.29 5.60 -55.15
N ARG A 304 24.23 6.87 -55.57
CA ARG A 304 23.10 7.49 -56.28
C ARG A 304 22.37 6.42 -57.09
N ARG A 305 21.13 6.11 -56.73
CA ARG A 305 20.18 5.55 -57.69
C ARG A 305 18.87 6.31 -57.57
N SER A 306 18.79 7.34 -58.41
CA SER A 306 17.59 8.08 -58.74
C SER A 306 16.52 7.13 -59.27
N HIS A 307 15.37 7.05 -58.62
CA HIS A 307 14.08 6.75 -59.24
C HIS A 307 13.03 7.58 -58.47
N SER A 308 12.61 8.73 -59.01
CA SER A 308 11.55 8.85 -60.02
C SER A 308 10.20 8.38 -59.49
N ARG A 309 9.44 9.35 -58.98
CA ARG A 309 8.01 9.57 -59.23
C ARG A 309 7.16 8.32 -59.49
N GLN A 310 6.30 7.99 -58.54
CA GLN A 310 4.94 7.56 -58.90
C GLN A 310 3.91 8.09 -57.90
N ARG A 311 3.25 9.16 -58.33
CA ARG A 311 1.90 9.54 -57.88
C ARG A 311 0.95 8.37 -58.19
N LYS A 312 -0.04 8.10 -57.33
CA LYS A 312 -1.49 8.29 -57.62
C LYS A 312 -2.38 7.46 -56.69
N SER A 313 -3.23 8.19 -55.96
CA SER A 313 -4.70 8.01 -55.79
C SER A 313 -5.32 6.62 -55.66
N SER A 314 -6.05 6.41 -54.56
CA SER A 314 -7.53 6.28 -54.48
C SER A 314 -7.89 6.01 -53.00
N LEU A 315 -8.76 6.73 -52.28
CA LEU A 315 -10.23 6.90 -52.43
C LEU A 315 -10.96 5.54 -52.52
N THR A 316 -11.58 5.10 -51.41
CA THR A 316 -13.04 4.93 -51.18
C THR A 316 -13.40 3.72 -50.32
N SER A 317 -14.08 4.02 -49.21
CA SER A 317 -15.38 3.49 -48.75
C SER A 317 -15.61 2.03 -48.35
N HIS A 318 -16.50 1.95 -47.33
CA HIS A 318 -17.51 0.93 -47.02
C HIS A 318 -17.24 -0.05 -45.88
N GLY A 319 -17.80 0.35 -44.74
CA GLY A 319 -18.75 -0.39 -43.91
C GLY A 319 -19.09 -1.83 -44.28
N GLY A 320 -19.09 -2.67 -43.24
CA GLY A 320 -19.65 -4.01 -43.26
C GLY A 320 -19.77 -4.54 -41.84
N ALA A 321 -20.94 -4.32 -41.24
CA ALA A 321 -21.39 -5.14 -40.12
C ALA A 321 -21.63 -6.57 -40.63
N GLY A 322 -21.17 -7.56 -39.89
CA GLY A 322 -21.35 -8.97 -40.24
C GLY A 322 -21.08 -9.85 -39.03
N ALA A 323 -22.16 -10.28 -38.40
CA ALA A 323 -22.18 -11.25 -37.31
C ALA A 323 -21.79 -12.66 -37.80
N GLY A 324 -21.16 -13.41 -36.90
CA GLY A 324 -21.29 -14.87 -36.79
C GLY A 324 -20.63 -15.72 -37.87
N SER A 325 -19.52 -16.38 -37.52
CA SER A 325 -19.40 -17.82 -37.82
C SER A 325 -18.32 -18.47 -36.96
N VAL A 326 -18.73 -19.55 -36.30
CA VAL A 326 -17.95 -20.48 -35.50
C VAL A 326 -17.14 -21.35 -36.45
N ALA A 327 -15.81 -21.34 -36.34
CA ALA A 327 -14.99 -22.42 -36.88
C ALA A 327 -13.69 -22.54 -36.08
N ASN A 328 -13.53 -23.72 -35.47
CA ASN A 328 -12.35 -24.20 -34.79
C ASN A 328 -11.08 -24.03 -35.65
N GLY A 329 -10.12 -23.26 -35.12
CA GLY A 329 -8.77 -23.20 -35.63
C GLY A 329 -7.85 -22.76 -34.51
N GLN A 330 -7.24 -23.73 -33.82
CA GLN A 330 -6.18 -23.45 -32.85
C GLN A 330 -4.94 -22.88 -33.57
N PRO A 331 -4.32 -21.80 -33.08
CA PRO A 331 -2.92 -21.55 -33.32
C PRO A 331 -2.08 -22.10 -32.16
N LEU A 332 -1.30 -23.13 -32.47
CA LEU A 332 -0.16 -23.60 -31.70
C LEU A 332 0.85 -22.46 -31.50
N VAL A 333 0.92 -21.92 -30.28
CA VAL A 333 2.14 -21.28 -29.77
C VAL A 333 2.32 -21.73 -28.31
N SER A 334 3.08 -22.80 -28.12
CA SER A 334 3.55 -23.20 -26.79
C SER A 334 4.81 -22.39 -26.46
N VAL A 335 4.72 -21.55 -25.43
CA VAL A 335 5.90 -20.92 -24.81
C VAL A 335 6.23 -21.74 -23.58
N SER A 336 7.19 -22.64 -23.71
CA SER A 336 7.78 -23.40 -22.61
C SER A 336 8.71 -22.48 -21.81
N ILE A 337 8.21 -21.95 -20.69
CA ILE A 337 9.05 -21.27 -19.70
C ILE A 337 9.78 -22.37 -18.92
N GLY A 338 11.02 -22.64 -19.32
CA GLY A 338 11.90 -23.55 -18.61
C GLY A 338 12.15 -23.06 -17.18
N ALA A 339 11.64 -23.81 -16.20
CA ALA A 339 12.02 -23.67 -14.82
C ALA A 339 13.48 -24.13 -14.65
N SER A 340 14.39 -23.18 -14.42
CA SER A 340 15.74 -23.48 -13.92
C SER A 340 15.79 -23.17 -12.42
N PRO A 341 16.02 -24.17 -11.54
CA PRO A 341 16.26 -23.92 -10.14
C PRO A 341 17.76 -23.70 -9.95
N ARG A 342 18.20 -22.43 -9.91
CA ARG A 342 19.54 -22.10 -9.42
C ARG A 342 19.45 -21.54 -8.01
N ALA A 343 19.58 -22.46 -7.06
CA ALA A 343 19.96 -22.16 -5.69
C ALA A 343 21.22 -21.29 -5.69
N ARG A 344 21.14 -20.09 -5.11
CA ARG A 344 22.31 -19.26 -4.85
C ARG A 344 22.38 -18.95 -3.36
N LYS A 345 23.18 -19.76 -2.65
CA LYS A 345 23.79 -19.38 -1.37
C LYS A 345 24.52 -18.05 -1.59
N ARG A 346 24.17 -17.02 -0.81
CA ARG A 346 24.96 -15.80 -0.68
C ARG A 346 25.40 -15.64 0.76
N SER A 347 26.62 -16.09 1.02
CA SER A 347 27.50 -15.57 2.07
C SER A 347 28.29 -14.36 1.52
N GLY A 348 28.70 -13.47 2.42
CA GLY A 348 29.61 -12.33 2.15
C GLY A 348 28.83 -11.01 2.15
N GLY A 349 29.00 -10.10 3.11
CA GLY A 349 30.24 -9.76 3.82
C GLY A 349 31.06 -8.84 2.94
N THR A 350 30.70 -7.56 2.85
CA THR A 350 31.53 -6.51 2.25
C THR A 350 31.46 -5.24 3.09
N ALA A 351 32.58 -4.98 3.75
CA ALA A 351 32.90 -3.74 4.44
C ALA A 351 32.98 -2.59 3.43
N THR A 352 32.29 -1.50 3.72
CA THR A 352 32.43 -0.23 3.01
C THR A 352 33.55 0.59 3.65
N LEU A 353 34.80 0.30 3.25
CA LEU A 353 35.92 1.23 3.41
C LEU A 353 35.64 2.46 2.53
N LYS A 354 35.44 3.62 3.17
CA LYS A 354 35.40 4.92 2.47
C LYS A 354 36.82 5.52 2.42
N PRO A 355 37.23 6.14 1.30
CA PRO A 355 38.45 6.91 1.24
C PRO A 355 38.26 8.23 2.01
N ALA A 356 39.19 8.52 2.93
CA ALA A 356 39.27 9.82 3.59
C ALA A 356 40.09 10.76 2.70
N ILE A 357 39.43 11.77 2.13
CA ILE A 357 40.10 12.91 1.49
C ILE A 357 40.27 13.97 2.58
N PHE A 358 41.50 14.15 3.05
CA PHE A 358 41.88 15.24 3.95
C PHE A 358 42.16 16.49 3.11
N VAL A 359 41.31 17.51 3.23
CA VAL A 359 41.61 18.86 2.73
C VAL A 359 42.12 19.67 3.92
N GLN A 360 43.41 19.98 3.90
CA GLN A 360 44.09 20.76 4.92
C GLN A 360 43.81 22.25 4.67
N GLY A 361 42.85 22.81 5.41
CA GLY A 361 42.57 24.24 5.44
C GLY A 361 43.71 24.99 6.14
N ARG A 362 44.26 25.99 5.45
CA ARG A 362 45.35 26.86 5.91
C ARG A 362 44.72 28.05 6.63
N ASP A 363 44.96 28.17 7.93
CA ASP A 363 44.50 29.32 8.73
C ASP A 363 45.27 30.59 8.33
N ILE A 364 44.53 31.63 7.97
CA ILE A 364 45.06 32.98 7.75
C ILE A 364 44.72 33.78 9.01
N SER A 365 45.71 33.97 9.86
CA SER A 365 45.65 34.88 11.01
C SER A 365 45.71 36.33 10.51
N VAL A 366 44.58 37.04 10.54
CA VAL A 366 44.55 38.49 10.36
C VAL A 366 44.85 39.12 11.72
N GLY A 367 46.05 39.67 11.87
CA GLY A 367 46.42 40.50 13.01
C GLY A 367 45.74 41.85 12.91
N VAL A 368 44.99 42.20 13.96
CA VAL A 368 44.51 43.57 14.20
C VAL A 368 45.59 44.28 15.00
N LYS A 369 46.03 45.43 14.50
CA LYS A 369 46.87 46.40 15.20
C LYS A 369 46.04 47.60 15.59
#